data_AF-A0A3M1ZGY8-F1
#
_entry.id   AF-A0A3M1ZGY8-F1
#
_cell.length_a   1.000
_cell.length_b   1.000
_cell.length_c   1.000
_cell.angle_alpha   90.00
_cell.angle_beta   90.00
_cell.angle_gamma   90.00
#
_symmetry.space_group_name_H-M   'P 1'
#
loop_
_entity.id
_entity.type
_entity.pdbx_description
1 polymer ?
#
loop_
_entity_poly.entity_id
_entity_poly.type
_entity_poly.pdbx_seq_one_letter_code
_entity_poly.pdbx_strand_id
1 'polypeptide(L)'
;LFSLPISLFSTTYTAVLSGDWTSAVTWGGMAPPTTISDDDLVIISANVTVNMDTDVELNNQFASINILGNLESQNNLTVTSGTVLGTGTLIVNELMIAAEGTVIMTGEITCETFETASNALTLSASVNVNSELILSGGICQLDNSGSLMLASDATIQISGGKLQNLGGTLTADGSFNLLYSGGSTVTGDETTAGTINNLTVNLSANDQTLTMDGNLTIAGTLSLMTGTLDMSGFDLTLEGNSEVQAGASLSGNSNSSLILSGSGDMGVIVFTSGEEDVKDCTVNIENGGWVSLGSNLTVNGTLSLNEGNVIIGDNNLTINANGSIEGGSENSFVLAQGEGSLIISLEAGGESATFPVGTDEGYFPCILTENEGADNVEIAVNLAPQVYAEGESGADLTATESLVANTWFINSTDANAQVDLDFEFMWHSDAEVNGFSSDNCYISHYINGSWDVVAAAQASVEANGYLSITRENITSLSPFRVADNMTAPTFEFSASEFHYYPNPAKDYLIVELPQGLESKVGQIFSANGKLMGSYSLKDNTQLDISNLPAGHYILKLHQA
;
A
#
# COMPACT_ATOMS: atom_id res chain seq x y z
N LEU A 1 -19.65 34.37 -66.07
CA LEU A 1 -18.27 34.14 -65.61
C LEU A 1 -17.99 32.66 -65.77
N PHE A 2 -16.99 32.28 -66.58
CA PHE A 2 -16.52 30.90 -66.64
C PHE A 2 -15.54 30.70 -65.48
N SER A 3 -15.83 29.78 -64.55
CA SER A 3 -14.81 29.26 -63.63
C SER A 3 -14.15 28.07 -64.30
N LEU A 4 -12.89 28.25 -64.71
CA LEU A 4 -12.02 27.12 -65.00
C LEU A 4 -11.56 26.53 -63.66
N PRO A 5 -11.71 25.23 -63.41
CA PRO A 5 -10.95 24.58 -62.36
C PRO A 5 -9.47 24.65 -62.77
N ILE A 6 -8.67 25.41 -62.03
CA ILE A 6 -7.22 25.28 -62.08
C ILE A 6 -6.91 24.04 -61.23
N SER A 7 -6.53 22.95 -61.90
CA SER A 7 -5.81 21.87 -61.24
C SER A 7 -4.43 22.42 -60.91
N LEU A 8 -4.09 22.54 -59.64
CA LEU A 8 -2.71 22.71 -59.23
C LEU A 8 -1.96 21.45 -59.69
N PHE A 9 -0.85 21.62 -60.39
CA PHE A 9 -0.01 20.51 -60.83
C PHE A 9 0.86 20.11 -59.63
N SER A 10 0.90 18.80 -59.33
CA SER A 10 1.91 18.21 -58.42
C SER A 10 3.31 18.63 -58.88
N THR A 11 4.08 19.25 -57.97
CA THR A 11 5.48 19.60 -58.19
C THR A 11 6.36 18.49 -57.61
N THR A 12 7.37 18.06 -58.38
CA THR A 12 8.39 17.13 -57.89
C THR A 12 9.65 17.90 -57.52
N TYR A 13 10.06 17.80 -56.26
CA TYR A 13 11.31 18.33 -55.75
C TYR A 13 12.30 17.19 -55.55
N THR A 14 13.45 17.21 -56.23
CA THR A 14 14.49 16.18 -56.06
C THR A 14 15.75 16.81 -55.49
N ALA A 15 16.19 16.33 -54.32
CA ALA A 15 17.47 16.74 -53.76
C ALA A 15 18.60 16.18 -54.64
N VAL A 16 19.41 17.08 -55.19
CA VAL A 16 20.53 16.77 -56.10
C VAL A 16 21.90 16.91 -55.41
N LEU A 17 21.94 17.63 -54.28
CA LEU A 17 23.13 17.86 -53.46
C LEU A 17 22.75 17.79 -51.99
N SER A 18 23.71 17.44 -51.13
CA SER A 18 23.52 17.53 -49.67
C SER A 18 23.53 18.99 -49.21
N GLY A 19 22.68 19.32 -48.26
CA GLY A 19 22.50 20.69 -47.76
C GLY A 19 21.18 20.89 -47.05
N ASP A 20 20.86 22.15 -46.75
CA ASP A 20 19.66 22.51 -46.01
C ASP A 20 18.38 22.37 -46.84
N TRP A 21 17.26 22.01 -46.20
CA TRP A 21 15.95 21.90 -46.81
C TRP A 21 15.51 23.21 -47.45
N THR A 22 15.73 24.34 -46.76
CA THR A 22 15.36 25.67 -47.29
C THR A 22 16.25 26.16 -48.45
N SER A 23 17.36 25.48 -48.73
CA SER A 23 18.32 25.91 -49.74
C SER A 23 17.94 25.45 -51.14
N ALA A 24 17.64 26.41 -52.01
CA ALA A 24 17.48 26.24 -53.46
C ALA A 24 18.56 25.35 -54.12
N VAL A 25 19.81 25.41 -53.63
CA VAL A 25 20.95 24.66 -54.17
C VAL A 25 20.81 23.16 -53.93
N THR A 26 20.30 22.76 -52.75
CA THR A 26 20.02 21.36 -52.39
C THR A 26 19.10 20.70 -53.42
N TRP A 27 18.11 21.45 -53.90
CA TRP A 27 17.05 20.98 -54.80
C TRP A 27 17.30 21.29 -56.28
N GLY A 28 18.48 21.82 -56.63
CA GLY A 28 18.83 22.15 -58.02
C GLY A 28 17.97 23.25 -58.63
N GLY A 29 17.35 24.09 -57.80
CA GLY A 29 16.34 25.05 -58.23
C GLY A 29 15.55 25.64 -57.08
N MET A 30 14.25 25.35 -57.01
CA MET A 30 13.36 25.85 -55.96
C MET A 30 13.30 24.81 -54.83
N ALA A 31 13.42 25.26 -53.57
CA ALA A 31 13.21 24.38 -52.43
C ALA A 31 11.72 24.03 -52.25
N PRO A 32 11.39 22.85 -51.69
CA PRO A 32 10.03 22.53 -51.27
C PRO A 32 9.54 23.54 -50.21
N PRO A 33 8.23 23.80 -50.15
CA PRO A 33 7.66 24.54 -49.03
C PRO A 33 7.84 23.75 -47.73
N THR A 34 7.76 24.44 -46.59
CA THR A 34 7.78 23.82 -45.26
C THR A 34 6.44 23.18 -44.92
N THR A 35 5.33 23.72 -45.45
CA THR A 35 4.02 23.07 -45.43
C THR A 35 3.66 22.62 -46.83
N ILE A 36 3.59 21.30 -47.03
CA ILE A 36 3.28 20.67 -48.31
C ILE A 36 1.77 20.42 -48.36
N SER A 37 1.03 21.38 -48.93
CA SER A 37 -0.44 21.37 -49.02
C SER A 37 -0.99 20.93 -50.38
N ASP A 38 -0.16 20.91 -51.41
CA ASP A 38 -0.49 20.41 -52.74
C ASP A 38 -0.06 18.94 -52.87
N ASP A 39 -0.39 18.28 -53.98
CA ASP A 39 -0.07 16.87 -54.25
C ASP A 39 1.43 16.66 -54.58
N ASP A 40 2.33 17.43 -53.96
CA ASP A 40 3.76 17.49 -54.27
C ASP A 40 4.50 16.22 -53.84
N LEU A 41 5.56 15.89 -54.59
CA LEU A 41 6.46 14.77 -54.31
C LEU A 41 7.86 15.31 -54.00
N VAL A 42 8.34 15.08 -52.79
CA VAL A 42 9.71 15.39 -52.37
C VAL A 42 10.55 14.11 -52.40
N ILE A 43 11.69 14.13 -53.07
CA ILE A 43 12.60 12.98 -53.20
C ILE A 43 13.96 13.35 -52.65
N ILE A 44 14.40 12.65 -51.61
CA ILE A 44 15.76 12.72 -51.10
C ILE A 44 16.53 11.56 -51.72
N SER A 45 17.35 11.87 -52.71
CA SER A 45 18.10 10.90 -53.50
C SER A 45 19.06 10.06 -52.64
N ALA A 46 19.33 8.83 -53.07
CA ALA A 46 20.33 7.99 -52.41
C ALA A 46 21.70 8.69 -52.34
N ASN A 47 22.40 8.55 -51.20
CA ASN A 47 23.67 9.22 -50.89
C ASN A 47 23.59 10.76 -50.75
N VAL A 48 22.39 11.33 -50.64
CA VAL A 48 22.20 12.74 -50.30
C VAL A 48 21.72 12.84 -48.86
N THR A 49 22.36 13.69 -48.06
CA THR A 49 21.84 14.11 -46.74
C THR A 49 21.20 15.49 -46.87
N VAL A 50 19.90 15.57 -46.59
CA VAL A 50 19.18 16.83 -46.44
C VAL A 50 19.08 17.15 -44.96
N ASN A 51 19.60 18.29 -44.55
CA ASN A 51 19.39 18.85 -43.21
C ASN A 51 18.05 19.60 -43.23
N MET A 52 17.03 19.07 -42.54
CA MET A 52 15.74 19.74 -42.39
C MET A 52 15.89 20.85 -41.34
N ASP A 53 16.26 22.04 -41.80
CA ASP A 53 16.62 23.21 -40.98
C ASP A 53 15.42 24.02 -40.46
N THR A 54 14.21 23.47 -40.60
CA THR A 54 12.92 24.03 -40.21
C THR A 54 11.93 22.90 -39.99
N ASP A 55 10.85 23.13 -39.24
CA ASP A 55 9.73 22.18 -39.18
C ASP A 55 9.11 21.99 -40.57
N VAL A 56 8.71 20.75 -40.86
CA VAL A 56 8.05 20.37 -42.11
C VAL A 56 6.73 19.66 -41.83
N GLU A 57 5.68 20.05 -42.55
CA GLU A 57 4.35 19.45 -42.45
C GLU A 57 3.88 18.92 -43.82
N LEU A 58 3.42 17.67 -43.87
CA LEU A 58 2.57 17.15 -44.94
C LEU A 58 1.10 17.33 -44.56
N ASN A 59 0.34 18.06 -45.37
CA ASN A 59 -1.06 18.40 -45.09
C ASN A 59 -1.99 18.12 -46.30
N ASN A 60 -1.67 17.07 -47.06
CA ASN A 60 -2.48 16.63 -48.19
C ASN A 60 -2.28 15.12 -48.40
N GLN A 61 -3.38 14.38 -48.53
CA GLN A 61 -3.39 12.92 -48.67
C GLN A 61 -2.55 12.38 -49.85
N PHE A 62 -2.26 13.20 -50.85
CA PHE A 62 -1.44 12.85 -52.02
C PHE A 62 -0.02 13.39 -51.97
N ALA A 63 0.30 14.27 -51.00
CA ALA A 63 1.65 14.72 -50.78
C ALA A 63 2.53 13.59 -50.25
N SER A 64 3.80 13.56 -50.68
CA SER A 64 4.72 12.54 -50.20
C SER A 64 6.19 13.00 -50.09
N ILE A 65 6.88 12.45 -49.10
CA ILE A 65 8.35 12.54 -48.96
C ILE A 65 8.92 11.14 -49.13
N ASN A 66 9.72 10.94 -50.18
CA ASN A 66 10.44 9.70 -50.47
C ASN A 66 11.92 9.82 -50.08
N ILE A 67 12.30 9.14 -49.00
CA ILE A 67 13.63 9.19 -48.38
C ILE A 67 14.44 7.97 -48.83
N LEU A 68 15.29 8.16 -49.85
CA LEU A 68 16.25 7.14 -50.32
C LEU A 68 17.67 7.39 -49.78
N GLY A 69 17.98 8.63 -49.39
CA GLY A 69 19.21 9.06 -48.72
C GLY A 69 18.98 9.26 -47.21
N ASN A 70 19.38 10.41 -46.69
CA ASN A 70 19.17 10.78 -45.28
C ASN A 70 18.39 12.09 -45.18
N LEU A 71 17.35 12.11 -44.35
CA LEU A 71 16.72 13.33 -43.86
C LEU A 71 17.09 13.48 -42.39
N GLU A 72 17.95 14.45 -42.07
CA GLU A 72 18.47 14.64 -40.72
C GLU A 72 18.03 15.99 -40.17
N SER A 73 17.67 16.04 -38.89
CA SER A 73 17.10 17.23 -38.29
C SER A 73 17.12 17.22 -36.77
N GLN A 74 17.02 18.42 -36.19
CA GLN A 74 16.60 18.68 -34.81
C GLN A 74 15.22 19.35 -34.76
N ASN A 75 14.51 19.40 -35.89
CA ASN A 75 13.18 19.98 -36.05
C ASN A 75 12.14 18.87 -36.22
N ASN A 76 10.87 19.27 -36.27
CA ASN A 76 9.74 18.36 -36.28
C ASN A 76 9.29 18.02 -37.70
N LEU A 77 8.92 16.77 -37.92
CA LEU A 77 8.22 16.31 -39.12
C LEU A 77 6.80 15.90 -38.73
N THR A 78 5.81 16.66 -39.22
CA THR A 78 4.40 16.38 -39.00
C THR A 78 3.75 15.84 -40.27
N VAL A 79 3.07 14.71 -40.17
CA VAL A 79 2.31 14.08 -41.24
C VAL A 79 0.82 14.17 -40.89
N THR A 80 0.23 15.34 -41.10
CA THR A 80 -1.21 15.59 -40.90
C THR A 80 -2.04 14.75 -41.88
N SER A 81 -1.62 14.72 -43.14
CA SER A 81 -2.18 13.89 -44.21
C SER A 81 -1.11 13.70 -45.29
N GLY A 82 -0.98 12.49 -45.84
CA GLY A 82 0.03 12.17 -46.85
C GLY A 82 0.93 10.99 -46.45
N THR A 83 2.04 10.81 -47.16
CA THR A 83 2.91 9.64 -46.97
C THR A 83 4.39 9.98 -46.89
N VAL A 84 5.06 9.52 -45.83
CA VAL A 84 6.53 9.41 -45.79
C VAL A 84 6.90 7.98 -46.16
N LEU A 85 7.80 7.79 -47.12
CA LEU A 85 8.18 6.48 -47.62
C LEU A 85 9.68 6.41 -47.90
N GLY A 86 10.21 5.20 -48.02
CA GLY A 86 11.58 5.00 -48.51
C GLY A 86 12.37 3.96 -47.75
N THR A 87 13.66 3.87 -48.08
CA THR A 87 14.60 2.87 -47.52
C THR A 87 15.80 3.53 -46.84
N GLY A 88 15.83 4.86 -46.78
CA GLY A 88 16.90 5.65 -46.21
C GLY A 88 16.74 5.89 -44.70
N THR A 89 17.43 6.91 -44.21
CA THR A 89 17.45 7.29 -42.79
C THR A 89 16.60 8.54 -42.57
N LEU A 90 15.74 8.51 -41.56
CA LEU A 90 15.00 9.66 -41.04
C LEU A 90 15.46 9.92 -39.61
N ILE A 91 16.02 11.10 -39.35
CA ILE A 91 16.39 11.57 -38.00
C ILE A 91 15.71 12.91 -37.78
N VAL A 92 14.84 13.00 -36.77
CA VAL A 92 14.09 14.23 -36.44
C VAL A 92 13.99 14.40 -34.93
N ASN A 93 13.62 15.59 -34.46
CA ASN A 93 13.28 15.76 -33.04
C ASN A 93 11.97 15.03 -32.74
N GLU A 94 10.90 15.40 -33.45
CA GLU A 94 9.59 14.77 -33.33
C GLU A 94 9.11 14.26 -34.68
N LEU A 95 8.62 13.02 -34.70
CA LEU A 95 7.85 12.47 -35.82
C LEU A 95 6.39 12.32 -35.35
N MET A 96 5.51 13.16 -35.87
CA MET A 96 4.07 13.11 -35.59
C MET A 96 3.32 12.59 -36.80
N ILE A 97 2.51 11.54 -36.64
CA ILE A 97 1.66 10.97 -37.68
C ILE A 97 0.19 11.08 -37.24
N ALA A 98 -0.56 11.96 -37.88
CA ALA A 98 -1.99 12.10 -37.59
C ALA A 98 -2.82 10.95 -38.21
N ALA A 99 -4.13 10.95 -37.97
CA ALA A 99 -5.05 9.89 -38.40
C ALA A 99 -4.99 9.54 -39.90
N GLU A 100 -4.72 10.53 -40.76
CA GLU A 100 -4.61 10.39 -42.22
C GLU A 100 -3.15 10.32 -42.72
N GLY A 101 -2.19 10.42 -41.81
CA GLY A 101 -0.77 10.27 -42.11
C GLY A 101 -0.38 8.80 -42.22
N THR A 102 0.59 8.52 -43.09
CA THR A 102 1.17 7.18 -43.28
C THR A 102 2.68 7.24 -43.34
N VAL A 103 3.35 6.24 -42.74
CA VAL A 103 4.78 5.97 -42.94
C VAL A 103 4.94 4.58 -43.56
N ILE A 104 5.67 4.49 -44.68
CA ILE A 104 5.98 3.26 -45.40
C ILE A 104 7.49 3.21 -45.62
N MET A 105 8.23 3.14 -44.52
CA MET A 105 9.69 3.04 -44.54
C MET A 105 10.14 1.63 -44.18
N THR A 106 11.22 1.18 -44.82
CA THR A 106 11.95 -0.05 -44.43
C THR A 106 13.39 0.25 -44.00
N GLY A 107 13.75 1.54 -43.91
CA GLY A 107 15.06 2.01 -43.47
C GLY A 107 15.09 2.25 -41.96
N GLU A 108 15.80 3.30 -41.56
CA GLU A 108 15.95 3.67 -40.15
C GLU A 108 15.17 4.96 -39.84
N ILE A 109 14.49 4.98 -38.70
CA ILE A 109 13.85 6.16 -38.12
C ILE A 109 14.45 6.36 -36.73
N THR A 110 14.90 7.57 -36.43
CA THR A 110 15.36 7.96 -35.10
C THR A 110 14.69 9.28 -34.72
N CYS A 111 14.06 9.32 -33.55
CA CYS A 111 13.39 10.50 -33.04
C CYS A 111 13.49 10.59 -31.52
N GLU A 112 13.43 11.81 -30.99
CA GLU A 112 13.20 12.01 -29.56
C GLU A 112 11.78 11.58 -29.21
N THR A 113 10.80 12.11 -29.93
CA THR A 113 9.39 11.77 -29.76
C THR A 113 8.81 11.18 -31.03
N PHE A 114 8.14 10.04 -30.90
CA PHE A 114 7.29 9.47 -31.94
C PHE A 114 5.84 9.51 -31.48
N GLU A 115 5.04 10.39 -32.07
CA GLU A 115 3.60 10.39 -31.88
C GLU A 115 2.86 9.79 -33.09
N THR A 116 1.88 8.91 -32.83
CA THR A 116 0.97 8.44 -33.87
C THR A 116 -0.48 8.35 -33.38
N ALA A 117 -1.37 8.92 -34.20
CA ALA A 117 -2.81 8.73 -34.16
C ALA A 117 -3.32 8.06 -35.44
N SER A 118 -2.43 7.55 -36.30
CA SER A 118 -2.76 6.93 -37.58
C SER A 118 -3.74 5.78 -37.38
N ASN A 119 -4.80 5.73 -38.20
CA ASN A 119 -5.85 4.71 -38.08
C ASN A 119 -5.29 3.28 -38.13
N ALA A 120 -4.26 3.06 -38.96
CA ALA A 120 -3.50 1.83 -39.04
C ALA A 120 -2.11 2.12 -39.61
N LEU A 121 -1.12 2.24 -38.72
CA LEU A 121 0.28 2.38 -39.09
C LEU A 121 0.96 1.02 -39.05
N THR A 122 1.63 0.62 -40.13
CA THR A 122 2.47 -0.58 -40.14
C THR A 122 3.92 -0.16 -40.28
N LEU A 123 4.72 -0.44 -39.26
CA LEU A 123 6.16 -0.18 -39.23
C LEU A 123 6.91 -1.41 -39.73
N SER A 124 7.60 -1.24 -40.85
CA SER A 124 8.60 -2.18 -41.39
C SER A 124 10.03 -1.66 -41.21
N ALA A 125 10.19 -0.48 -40.61
CA ALA A 125 11.46 0.20 -40.38
C ALA A 125 12.09 -0.24 -39.05
N SER A 126 13.38 0.06 -38.90
CA SER A 126 14.03 0.10 -37.58
C SER A 126 13.83 1.47 -36.96
N VAL A 127 13.02 1.54 -35.90
CA VAL A 127 12.64 2.77 -35.22
C VAL A 127 13.32 2.85 -33.86
N ASN A 128 14.04 3.94 -33.62
CA ASN A 128 14.65 4.27 -32.32
C ASN A 128 13.96 5.49 -31.74
N VAL A 129 13.41 5.36 -30.54
CA VAL A 129 12.74 6.43 -29.80
C VAL A 129 13.56 6.74 -28.55
N ASN A 130 14.14 7.94 -28.51
CA ASN A 130 15.06 8.32 -27.44
C ASN A 130 14.38 8.82 -26.17
N SER A 131 13.17 9.38 -26.28
CA SER A 131 12.46 10.00 -25.16
C SER A 131 11.04 9.47 -25.00
N GLU A 132 10.18 9.58 -26.01
CA GLU A 132 8.75 9.27 -25.83
C GLU A 132 8.08 8.68 -27.07
N LEU A 133 7.33 7.59 -26.88
CA LEU A 133 6.42 7.02 -27.87
C LEU A 133 4.98 7.30 -27.43
N ILE A 134 4.25 8.10 -28.20
CA ILE A 134 2.87 8.49 -27.90
C ILE A 134 1.91 7.80 -28.87
N LEU A 135 1.04 6.94 -28.34
CA LEU A 135 -0.04 6.29 -29.07
C LEU A 135 -1.35 7.00 -28.75
N SER A 136 -1.62 8.09 -29.46
CA SER A 136 -2.78 8.98 -29.24
C SER A 136 -4.05 8.54 -29.97
N GLY A 137 -3.93 7.60 -30.91
CA GLY A 137 -5.07 6.99 -31.59
C GLY A 137 -4.68 5.85 -32.52
N GLY A 138 -5.67 5.07 -32.95
CA GLY A 138 -5.48 4.00 -33.94
C GLY A 138 -4.55 2.87 -33.48
N ILE A 139 -3.92 2.19 -34.44
CA ILE A 139 -3.05 1.03 -34.18
C ILE A 139 -1.68 1.29 -34.80
N CYS A 140 -0.64 1.25 -33.97
CA CYS A 140 0.75 1.17 -34.40
C CYS A 140 1.20 -0.29 -34.40
N GLN A 141 1.38 -0.85 -35.59
CA GLN A 141 1.68 -2.26 -35.78
C GLN A 141 3.15 -2.46 -36.17
N LEU A 142 3.86 -3.36 -35.48
CA LEU A 142 5.16 -3.88 -35.91
C LEU A 142 4.94 -5.11 -36.77
N ASP A 143 5.41 -5.09 -38.02
CA ASP A 143 5.40 -6.27 -38.87
C ASP A 143 6.66 -7.14 -38.63
N ASN A 144 6.78 -8.28 -39.35
CA ASN A 144 7.91 -9.20 -39.21
C ASN A 144 9.31 -8.61 -39.45
N SER A 145 9.39 -7.44 -40.09
CA SER A 145 10.63 -6.70 -40.36
C SER A 145 10.80 -5.45 -39.50
N GLY A 146 9.73 -4.96 -38.89
CA GLY A 146 9.75 -3.80 -38.02
C GLY A 146 10.47 -4.07 -36.69
N SER A 147 11.26 -3.10 -36.25
CA SER A 147 11.77 -3.05 -34.89
C SER A 147 11.51 -1.69 -34.26
N LEU A 148 11.14 -1.69 -33.00
CA LEU A 148 10.98 -0.49 -32.18
C LEU A 148 11.86 -0.64 -30.95
N MET A 149 12.86 0.23 -30.83
CA MET A 149 13.77 0.30 -29.70
C MET A 149 13.58 1.60 -28.94
N LEU A 150 13.34 1.48 -27.63
CA LEU A 150 13.27 2.59 -26.69
C LEU A 150 14.64 2.78 -26.03
N ALA A 151 15.09 4.02 -25.90
CA ALA A 151 16.26 4.30 -25.06
C ALA A 151 15.94 4.08 -23.57
N SER A 152 16.97 4.02 -22.74
CA SER A 152 16.82 4.00 -21.28
C SER A 152 15.97 5.17 -20.79
N ASP A 153 15.07 4.89 -19.85
CA ASP A 153 14.14 5.84 -19.23
C ASP A 153 13.12 6.49 -20.19
N ALA A 154 13.05 6.05 -21.45
CA ALA A 154 12.01 6.49 -22.38
C ALA A 154 10.61 6.09 -21.89
N THR A 155 9.59 6.84 -22.31
CA THR A 155 8.19 6.61 -21.93
C THR A 155 7.37 6.12 -23.11
N ILE A 156 6.56 5.09 -22.91
CA ILE A 156 5.44 4.78 -23.81
C ILE A 156 4.18 5.37 -23.19
N GLN A 157 3.57 6.33 -23.88
CA GLN A 157 2.27 6.89 -23.51
C GLN A 157 1.16 6.28 -24.37
N ILE A 158 0.16 5.70 -23.71
CA ILE A 158 -1.08 5.25 -24.32
C ILE A 158 -2.17 6.27 -23.98
N SER A 159 -2.68 7.00 -24.98
CA SER A 159 -3.71 8.05 -24.78
C SER A 159 -4.96 7.87 -25.66
N GLY A 160 -5.06 6.73 -26.34
CA GLY A 160 -6.19 6.35 -27.19
C GLY A 160 -5.83 5.40 -28.34
N GLY A 161 -4.53 5.19 -28.59
CA GLY A 161 -4.02 4.23 -29.55
C GLY A 161 -3.66 2.88 -28.92
N LYS A 162 -3.13 1.98 -29.76
CA LYS A 162 -2.63 0.66 -29.35
C LYS A 162 -1.33 0.30 -30.06
N LEU A 163 -0.42 -0.35 -29.35
CA LEU A 163 0.72 -1.05 -29.96
C LEU A 163 0.33 -2.49 -30.28
N GLN A 164 0.71 -2.97 -31.46
CA GLN A 164 0.48 -4.36 -31.85
C GLN A 164 1.74 -4.96 -32.48
N ASN A 165 2.29 -6.00 -31.89
CA ASN A 165 3.42 -6.73 -32.42
C ASN A 165 2.96 -7.99 -33.19
N LEU A 166 3.02 -7.94 -34.53
CA LEU A 166 2.70 -9.09 -35.40
C LEU A 166 3.95 -9.84 -35.89
N GLY A 167 4.98 -9.92 -35.04
CA GLY A 167 6.20 -10.70 -35.29
C GLY A 167 7.44 -9.86 -35.55
N GLY A 168 7.38 -8.56 -35.28
CA GLY A 168 8.54 -7.67 -35.19
C GLY A 168 9.21 -7.73 -33.82
N THR A 169 10.10 -6.77 -33.56
CA THR A 169 10.83 -6.67 -32.29
C THR A 169 10.46 -5.39 -31.55
N LEU A 170 10.08 -5.52 -30.28
CA LEU A 170 9.88 -4.41 -29.35
C LEU A 170 10.85 -4.58 -28.18
N THR A 171 11.71 -3.59 -27.95
CA THR A 171 12.76 -3.65 -26.92
C THR A 171 13.02 -2.30 -26.28
N ALA A 172 13.51 -2.29 -25.05
CA ALA A 172 14.08 -1.12 -24.38
C ALA A 172 15.57 -1.35 -24.03
N ASP A 173 16.38 -0.31 -24.13
CA ASP A 173 17.78 -0.29 -23.66
C ASP A 173 17.82 0.00 -22.14
N GLY A 174 17.49 -1.03 -21.35
CA GLY A 174 17.34 -0.93 -19.91
C GLY A 174 15.88 -0.88 -19.49
N SER A 175 15.57 -0.04 -18.49
CA SER A 175 14.20 0.14 -18.00
C SER A 175 13.51 1.30 -18.72
N PHE A 176 12.19 1.24 -18.83
CA PHE A 176 11.35 2.26 -19.48
C PHE A 176 10.12 2.59 -18.63
N ASN A 177 9.39 3.63 -18.98
CA ASN A 177 8.20 4.06 -18.26
C ASN A 177 6.93 3.83 -19.08
N LEU A 178 5.82 3.59 -18.39
CA LEU A 178 4.49 3.50 -18.98
C LEU A 178 3.61 4.63 -18.44
N LEU A 179 2.89 5.30 -19.34
CA LEU A 179 1.87 6.29 -18.99
C LEU A 179 0.56 5.95 -19.71
N TYR A 180 -0.47 5.61 -18.96
CA TYR A 180 -1.82 5.48 -19.50
C TYR A 180 -2.62 6.75 -19.19
N SER A 181 -3.23 7.29 -20.22
CA SER A 181 -4.07 8.49 -20.18
C SER A 181 -5.26 8.33 -21.13
N GLY A 182 -6.24 9.23 -21.07
CA GLY A 182 -7.45 9.10 -21.88
C GLY A 182 -8.54 8.26 -21.21
N GLY A 183 -9.29 7.46 -21.97
CA GLY A 183 -10.40 6.65 -21.43
C GLY A 183 -9.96 5.30 -20.86
N SER A 184 -10.93 4.47 -20.46
CA SER A 184 -10.66 3.07 -20.13
C SER A 184 -9.94 2.35 -21.26
N THR A 185 -8.95 1.54 -20.91
CA THR A 185 -8.13 0.79 -21.85
C THR A 185 -7.61 -0.49 -21.21
N VAL A 186 -6.89 -1.29 -21.98
CA VAL A 186 -6.23 -2.52 -21.52
C VAL A 186 -4.74 -2.35 -21.78
N THR A 187 -3.90 -2.88 -20.90
CA THR A 187 -2.48 -3.07 -21.23
C THR A 187 -2.33 -3.99 -22.46
N GLY A 188 -1.16 -3.97 -23.08
CA GLY A 188 -0.88 -4.69 -24.30
C GLY A 188 0.60 -4.99 -24.51
N ASP A 189 0.98 -5.12 -25.78
CA ASP A 189 2.34 -5.49 -26.19
C ASP A 189 3.41 -4.53 -25.63
N GLU A 190 3.06 -3.28 -25.32
CA GLU A 190 3.94 -2.29 -24.69
C GLU A 190 4.52 -2.76 -23.35
N THR A 191 3.84 -3.65 -22.63
CA THR A 191 4.33 -4.23 -21.36
C THR A 191 5.50 -5.18 -21.55
N THR A 192 5.75 -5.62 -22.79
CA THR A 192 6.77 -6.63 -23.12
C THR A 192 8.09 -6.04 -23.60
N ALA A 193 8.21 -4.70 -23.67
CA ALA A 193 9.40 -4.03 -24.21
C ALA A 193 10.66 -4.24 -23.36
N GLY A 194 10.53 -4.52 -22.06
CA GLY A 194 11.65 -4.66 -21.13
C GLY A 194 11.20 -4.58 -19.68
N THR A 195 12.04 -4.04 -18.81
CA THR A 195 11.67 -3.78 -17.40
C THR A 195 10.91 -2.47 -17.30
N ILE A 196 9.68 -2.52 -16.75
CA ILE A 196 8.90 -1.32 -16.43
C ILE A 196 9.51 -0.69 -15.17
N ASN A 197 10.07 0.51 -15.29
CA ASN A 197 10.52 1.32 -14.16
C ASN A 197 9.31 1.93 -13.47
N ASN A 198 8.62 2.88 -14.10
CA ASN A 198 7.43 3.50 -13.52
C ASN A 198 6.19 3.22 -14.37
N LEU A 199 5.06 3.00 -13.70
CA LEU A 199 3.73 2.96 -14.31
C LEU A 199 2.90 4.11 -13.75
N THR A 200 2.43 4.99 -14.63
CA THR A 200 1.48 6.06 -14.29
C THR A 200 0.13 5.77 -14.91
N VAL A 201 -0.91 5.75 -14.08
CA VAL A 201 -2.31 5.67 -14.50
C VAL A 201 -2.96 7.02 -14.23
N ASN A 202 -3.21 7.77 -15.30
CA ASN A 202 -3.76 9.12 -15.29
C ASN A 202 -4.92 9.21 -16.29
N LEU A 203 -5.96 8.41 -16.05
CA LEU A 203 -7.14 8.35 -16.92
C LEU A 203 -7.99 9.62 -16.80
N SER A 204 -8.94 9.79 -17.71
CA SER A 204 -9.76 11.00 -17.81
C SER A 204 -10.73 11.19 -16.65
N ALA A 205 -11.06 10.14 -15.89
CA ALA A 205 -11.89 10.18 -14.71
C ALA A 205 -11.68 8.94 -13.82
N ASN A 206 -12.11 9.00 -12.56
CA ASN A 206 -12.01 7.91 -11.58
C ASN A 206 -12.98 6.75 -11.82
N ASP A 207 -13.91 6.87 -12.77
CA ASP A 207 -14.77 5.78 -13.22
C ASP A 207 -14.19 5.01 -14.43
N GLN A 208 -12.99 5.40 -14.89
CA GLN A 208 -12.28 4.72 -15.96
C GLN A 208 -11.31 3.67 -15.38
N THR A 209 -11.02 2.66 -16.20
CA THR A 209 -10.24 1.49 -15.78
C THR A 209 -9.13 1.20 -16.79
N LEU A 210 -7.92 0.98 -16.28
CA LEU A 210 -6.85 0.29 -16.98
C LEU A 210 -6.88 -1.17 -16.55
N THR A 211 -7.31 -2.07 -17.44
CA THR A 211 -7.33 -3.51 -17.16
C THR A 211 -6.01 -4.15 -17.59
N MET A 212 -5.41 -4.97 -16.73
CA MET A 212 -4.24 -5.77 -17.11
C MET A 212 -4.64 -6.88 -18.10
N ASP A 213 -3.79 -7.17 -19.07
CA ASP A 213 -3.89 -8.33 -19.98
C ASP A 213 -2.85 -9.43 -19.69
N GLY A 214 -2.02 -9.22 -18.68
CA GLY A 214 -0.95 -10.10 -18.24
C GLY A 214 -0.43 -9.69 -16.87
N ASN A 215 0.38 -10.55 -16.26
CA ASN A 215 1.07 -10.22 -15.01
C ASN A 215 2.02 -9.04 -15.23
N LEU A 216 2.08 -8.12 -14.27
CA LEU A 216 2.96 -6.94 -14.33
C LEU A 216 3.95 -6.93 -13.18
N THR A 217 5.18 -6.52 -13.47
CA THR A 217 6.21 -6.20 -12.49
C THR A 217 6.64 -4.75 -12.70
N ILE A 218 6.53 -3.94 -11.65
CA ILE A 218 6.90 -2.52 -11.66
C ILE A 218 8.10 -2.37 -10.72
N ALA A 219 9.25 -2.08 -11.30
CA ALA A 219 10.52 -2.01 -10.57
C ALA A 219 10.66 -0.74 -9.71
N GLY A 220 10.07 0.35 -10.19
CA GLY A 220 10.03 1.67 -9.56
C GLY A 220 8.61 1.99 -9.06
N THR A 221 8.10 3.16 -9.42
CA THR A 221 6.87 3.70 -8.82
C THR A 221 5.62 3.31 -9.61
N LEU A 222 4.61 2.81 -8.91
CA LEU A 222 3.22 2.78 -9.37
C LEU A 222 2.52 4.07 -8.93
N SER A 223 2.20 4.95 -9.88
CA SER A 223 1.47 6.20 -9.64
C SER A 223 0.04 6.11 -10.16
N LEU A 224 -0.93 6.03 -9.24
CA LEU A 224 -2.35 6.06 -9.54
C LEU A 224 -2.87 7.49 -9.31
N MET A 225 -2.93 8.27 -10.39
CA MET A 225 -3.38 9.68 -10.34
C MET A 225 -4.90 9.79 -10.50
N THR A 226 -5.46 9.06 -11.47
CA THR A 226 -6.90 9.03 -11.76
C THR A 226 -7.27 7.71 -12.43
N GLY A 227 -8.43 7.16 -12.04
CA GLY A 227 -8.93 5.88 -12.52
C GLY A 227 -8.51 4.68 -11.66
N THR A 228 -8.88 3.50 -12.14
CA THR A 228 -8.62 2.22 -11.46
C THR A 228 -7.65 1.38 -12.28
N LEU A 229 -6.63 0.79 -11.65
CA LEU A 229 -5.83 -0.27 -12.24
C LEU A 229 -6.41 -1.63 -11.81
N ASP A 230 -7.02 -2.34 -12.75
CA ASP A 230 -7.69 -3.61 -12.53
C ASP A 230 -6.73 -4.78 -12.82
N MET A 231 -6.32 -5.47 -11.76
CA MET A 231 -5.48 -6.66 -11.79
C MET A 231 -6.29 -7.96 -11.77
N SER A 232 -7.61 -7.91 -11.91
CA SER A 232 -8.50 -9.07 -11.88
C SER A 232 -8.05 -10.22 -12.79
N GLY A 233 -7.53 -11.30 -12.17
CA GLY A 233 -7.06 -12.49 -12.88
C GLY A 233 -5.57 -12.50 -13.27
N PHE A 234 -4.80 -11.48 -12.87
CA PHE A 234 -3.37 -11.36 -13.11
C PHE A 234 -2.63 -10.97 -11.83
N ASP A 235 -1.34 -11.28 -11.77
CA ASP A 235 -0.50 -10.91 -10.62
C ASP A 235 0.15 -9.54 -10.81
N LEU A 236 0.16 -8.75 -9.76
CA LEU A 236 0.86 -7.47 -9.69
C LEU A 236 2.04 -7.58 -8.72
N THR A 237 3.25 -7.36 -9.23
CA THR A 237 4.47 -7.24 -8.42
C THR A 237 4.94 -5.80 -8.37
N LEU A 238 5.06 -5.24 -7.17
CA LEU A 238 5.60 -3.91 -6.90
C LEU A 238 6.94 -4.06 -6.17
N GLU A 239 8.04 -3.68 -6.84
CA GLU A 239 9.38 -3.66 -6.26
C GLU A 239 9.79 -2.25 -5.80
N GLY A 240 9.02 -1.22 -6.18
CA GLY A 240 9.19 0.14 -5.68
C GLY A 240 7.93 0.66 -4.99
N ASN A 241 7.74 1.98 -5.05
CA ASN A 241 6.73 2.67 -4.24
C ASN A 241 5.35 2.67 -4.91
N SER A 242 4.30 2.85 -4.11
CA SER A 242 2.94 3.14 -4.55
C SER A 242 2.52 4.55 -4.13
N GLU A 243 2.08 5.33 -5.10
CA GLU A 243 1.55 6.68 -4.92
C GLU A 243 0.12 6.74 -5.43
N VAL A 244 -0.85 6.94 -4.53
CA VAL A 244 -2.28 6.94 -4.89
C VAL A 244 -2.90 8.28 -4.56
N GLN A 245 -3.52 8.91 -5.56
CA GLN A 245 -4.30 10.14 -5.42
C GLN A 245 -5.76 9.83 -5.02
N ALA A 246 -6.45 10.83 -4.46
CA ALA A 246 -7.81 10.67 -4.01
C ALA A 246 -8.77 10.21 -5.13
N GLY A 247 -9.37 9.03 -4.92
CA GLY A 247 -10.33 8.40 -5.83
C GLY A 247 -9.72 7.55 -6.94
N ALA A 248 -8.39 7.48 -7.05
CA ALA A 248 -7.73 6.44 -7.82
C ALA A 248 -7.54 5.18 -6.96
N SER A 249 -7.45 4.00 -7.59
CA SER A 249 -7.50 2.72 -6.86
C SER A 249 -6.95 1.53 -7.66
N LEU A 250 -6.73 0.43 -6.96
CA LEU A 250 -6.56 -0.91 -7.52
C LEU A 250 -7.87 -1.69 -7.45
N SER A 251 -8.06 -2.66 -8.34
CA SER A 251 -9.13 -3.65 -8.22
C SER A 251 -8.57 -5.04 -8.40
N GLY A 252 -8.90 -5.95 -7.49
CA GLY A 252 -8.45 -7.34 -7.52
C GLY A 252 -9.62 -8.33 -7.46
N ASN A 253 -9.29 -9.61 -7.52
CA ASN A 253 -10.20 -10.68 -7.14
C ASN A 253 -9.45 -11.91 -6.58
N SER A 254 -10.20 -12.95 -6.22
CA SER A 254 -9.64 -14.21 -5.69
C SER A 254 -8.75 -15.02 -6.65
N ASN A 255 -8.46 -14.52 -7.85
CA ASN A 255 -7.55 -15.13 -8.83
C ASN A 255 -6.29 -14.27 -9.09
N SER A 256 -6.16 -13.09 -8.50
CA SER A 256 -5.01 -12.19 -8.66
C SER A 256 -4.16 -12.15 -7.39
N SER A 257 -2.85 -12.28 -7.48
CA SER A 257 -1.96 -12.12 -6.33
C SER A 257 -1.24 -10.77 -6.32
N LEU A 258 -1.06 -10.21 -5.13
CA LEU A 258 -0.30 -8.98 -4.90
C LEU A 258 1.05 -9.33 -4.28
N ILE A 259 2.14 -8.90 -4.90
CA ILE A 259 3.51 -9.10 -4.40
C ILE A 259 4.13 -7.73 -4.14
N LEU A 260 4.53 -7.49 -2.90
CA LEU A 260 5.18 -6.28 -2.43
C LEU A 260 6.61 -6.62 -2.03
N SER A 261 7.59 -6.32 -2.89
CA SER A 261 8.97 -6.79 -2.75
C SER A 261 10.01 -5.68 -2.81
N GLY A 262 9.64 -4.46 -2.39
CA GLY A 262 10.52 -3.30 -2.41
C GLY A 262 11.38 -3.14 -1.17
N SER A 263 11.78 -1.90 -0.88
CA SER A 263 12.55 -1.57 0.34
C SER A 263 12.14 -0.21 0.89
N GLY A 264 12.24 -0.03 2.21
CA GLY A 264 11.85 1.23 2.85
C GLY A 264 10.34 1.48 2.82
N ASP A 265 9.93 2.72 2.60
CA ASP A 265 8.52 3.13 2.56
C ASP A 265 7.94 2.87 1.16
N MET A 266 7.03 1.89 1.04
CA MET A 266 6.31 1.58 -0.19
C MET A 266 5.06 2.45 -0.40
N GLY A 267 4.69 3.30 0.55
CA GLY A 267 3.53 4.18 0.45
C GLY A 267 2.21 3.47 0.79
N VAL A 268 1.17 3.74 0.01
CA VAL A 268 -0.21 3.32 0.29
C VAL A 268 -0.81 2.52 -0.85
N ILE A 269 -1.51 1.44 -0.49
CA ILE A 269 -2.30 0.63 -1.41
C ILE A 269 -3.78 0.87 -1.10
N VAL A 270 -4.57 1.20 -2.14
CA VAL A 270 -6.00 1.48 -1.99
C VAL A 270 -6.75 0.66 -3.03
N PHE A 271 -7.70 -0.17 -2.59
CA PHE A 271 -8.59 -0.93 -3.45
C PHE A 271 -9.95 -0.24 -3.63
N THR A 272 -10.60 -0.52 -4.77
CA THR A 272 -11.99 -0.15 -5.05
C THR A 272 -12.93 -0.91 -4.12
N SER A 273 -13.96 -0.22 -3.61
CA SER A 273 -14.91 -0.87 -2.70
C SER A 273 -15.70 -2.00 -3.37
N GLY A 274 -15.68 -3.18 -2.76
CA GLY A 274 -16.27 -4.42 -3.29
C GLY A 274 -15.35 -5.21 -4.22
N GLU A 275 -14.12 -4.74 -4.44
CA GLU A 275 -13.10 -5.37 -5.29
C GLU A 275 -11.74 -5.45 -4.55
N GLU A 276 -11.77 -5.50 -3.21
CA GLU A 276 -10.61 -5.58 -2.33
C GLU A 276 -10.16 -7.02 -2.05
N ASP A 277 -10.32 -7.91 -3.02
CA ASP A 277 -9.96 -9.33 -2.91
C ASP A 277 -8.66 -9.64 -3.64
N VAL A 278 -7.80 -10.46 -3.03
CA VAL A 278 -6.67 -11.10 -3.69
C VAL A 278 -6.65 -12.59 -3.40
N LYS A 279 -6.02 -13.37 -4.28
CA LYS A 279 -5.68 -14.77 -4.02
C LYS A 279 -4.62 -14.82 -2.92
N ASP A 280 -3.39 -14.45 -3.23
CA ASP A 280 -2.28 -14.43 -2.29
C ASP A 280 -1.73 -13.00 -2.14
N CYS A 281 -1.21 -12.67 -0.96
CA CYS A 281 -0.50 -11.42 -0.71
C CYS A 281 0.88 -11.73 -0.14
N THR A 282 1.94 -11.30 -0.81
CA THR A 282 3.32 -11.47 -0.33
C THR A 282 3.90 -10.12 0.07
N VAL A 283 4.46 -10.05 1.28
CA VAL A 283 5.13 -8.88 1.83
C VAL A 283 6.58 -9.25 2.10
N ASN A 284 7.48 -8.63 1.34
CA ASN A 284 8.92 -8.81 1.41
C ASN A 284 9.61 -7.45 1.20
N ILE A 285 9.34 -6.52 2.12
CA ILE A 285 9.81 -5.14 2.06
C ILE A 285 11.07 -5.02 2.91
N GLU A 286 12.23 -4.94 2.24
CA GLU A 286 13.52 -5.03 2.91
C GLU A 286 13.83 -3.81 3.80
N ASN A 287 14.75 -4.01 4.77
CA ASN A 287 15.32 -2.98 5.64
C ASN A 287 14.32 -2.35 6.62
N GLY A 288 13.40 -3.16 7.16
CA GLY A 288 12.34 -2.69 8.06
C GLY A 288 11.32 -1.79 7.36
N GLY A 289 11.14 -2.01 6.06
CA GLY A 289 10.18 -1.27 5.25
C GLY A 289 8.74 -1.57 5.60
N TRP A 290 7.82 -0.81 5.02
CA TRP A 290 6.39 -0.96 5.29
C TRP A 290 5.52 -0.51 4.13
N VAL A 291 4.27 -0.95 4.16
CA VAL A 291 3.19 -0.53 3.27
C VAL A 291 1.95 -0.20 4.10
N SER A 292 1.22 0.84 3.75
CA SER A 292 -0.09 1.15 4.35
C SER A 292 -1.24 0.65 3.48
N LEU A 293 -2.25 0.06 4.11
CA LEU A 293 -3.54 -0.17 3.46
C LEU A 293 -4.43 1.05 3.67
N GLY A 294 -4.83 1.69 2.57
CA GLY A 294 -5.80 2.79 2.56
C GLY A 294 -7.24 2.34 2.29
N SER A 295 -7.47 1.03 2.19
CA SER A 295 -8.77 0.36 2.13
C SER A 295 -8.69 -0.97 2.87
N ASN A 296 -9.83 -1.65 3.04
CA ASN A 296 -9.81 -3.06 3.45
C ASN A 296 -9.06 -3.91 2.40
N LEU A 297 -8.63 -5.10 2.81
CA LEU A 297 -8.07 -6.14 1.94
C LEU A 297 -8.50 -7.53 2.45
N THR A 298 -8.94 -8.38 1.54
CA THR A 298 -9.24 -9.80 1.81
C THR A 298 -8.25 -10.69 1.05
N VAL A 299 -7.53 -11.53 1.79
CA VAL A 299 -6.63 -12.54 1.24
C VAL A 299 -7.32 -13.90 1.31
N ASN A 300 -7.57 -14.50 0.14
CA ASN A 300 -8.35 -15.73 0.02
C ASN A 300 -7.50 -17.01 0.15
N GLY A 301 -6.20 -16.92 -0.14
CA GLY A 301 -5.16 -17.93 0.01
C GLY A 301 -4.17 -17.51 1.09
N THR A 302 -2.90 -17.34 0.73
CA THR A 302 -1.84 -17.11 1.73
C THR A 302 -1.42 -15.64 1.83
N LEU A 303 -1.36 -15.11 3.04
CA LEU A 303 -0.58 -13.92 3.38
C LEU A 303 0.82 -14.37 3.82
N SER A 304 1.84 -14.05 3.03
CA SER A 304 3.24 -14.34 3.36
C SER A 304 3.93 -13.08 3.90
N LEU A 305 4.29 -13.08 5.18
CA LEU A 305 5.00 -12.02 5.89
C LEU A 305 6.48 -12.38 6.04
N ASN A 306 7.28 -12.07 5.01
CA ASN A 306 8.70 -12.44 4.95
C ASN A 306 9.60 -11.36 5.56
N GLU A 307 9.39 -10.10 5.15
CA GLU A 307 10.10 -8.92 5.65
C GLU A 307 9.21 -7.67 5.50
N GLY A 308 9.30 -6.74 6.42
CA GLY A 308 8.55 -5.49 6.42
C GLY A 308 7.11 -5.63 6.91
N ASN A 309 6.51 -4.49 7.24
CA ASN A 309 5.24 -4.44 7.97
C ASN A 309 4.07 -3.98 7.08
N VAL A 310 2.86 -4.48 7.39
CA VAL A 310 1.61 -4.00 6.80
C VAL A 310 0.89 -3.14 7.84
N ILE A 311 0.74 -1.85 7.56
CA ILE A 311 0.01 -0.91 8.42
C ILE A 311 -1.44 -0.86 7.95
N ILE A 312 -2.37 -1.27 8.82
CA ILE A 312 -3.79 -1.34 8.45
C ILE A 312 -4.58 -0.09 8.87
N GLY A 313 -4.13 0.63 9.91
CA GLY A 313 -4.81 1.84 10.38
C GLY A 313 -6.27 1.60 10.72
N ASP A 314 -7.17 2.30 10.04
CA ASP A 314 -8.62 2.15 10.20
C ASP A 314 -9.24 1.04 9.33
N ASN A 315 -8.42 0.33 8.54
CA ASN A 315 -8.87 -0.69 7.60
C ASN A 315 -8.67 -2.11 8.15
N ASN A 316 -9.47 -3.04 7.65
CA ASN A 316 -9.35 -4.46 8.00
C ASN A 316 -8.51 -5.22 6.97
N LEU A 317 -7.61 -6.07 7.48
CA LEU A 317 -6.96 -7.11 6.69
C LEU A 317 -7.59 -8.44 7.08
N THR A 318 -8.30 -9.08 6.14
CA THR A 318 -9.04 -10.32 6.40
C THR A 318 -8.36 -11.50 5.73
N ILE A 319 -8.10 -12.56 6.48
CA ILE A 319 -7.70 -13.86 5.96
C ILE A 319 -8.94 -14.75 5.94
N ASN A 320 -9.40 -15.10 4.74
CA ASN A 320 -10.60 -15.89 4.56
C ASN A 320 -10.43 -17.31 5.14
N ALA A 321 -11.52 -18.05 5.34
CA ALA A 321 -11.52 -19.35 6.02
C ALA A 321 -10.64 -20.44 5.40
N ASN A 322 -10.33 -20.35 4.10
CA ASN A 322 -9.41 -21.27 3.43
C ASN A 322 -7.98 -20.72 3.31
N GLY A 323 -7.76 -19.50 3.83
CA GLY A 323 -6.49 -18.81 3.78
C GLY A 323 -5.58 -19.17 4.95
N SER A 324 -4.34 -18.73 4.85
CA SER A 324 -3.33 -18.92 5.89
C SER A 324 -2.41 -17.72 5.99
N ILE A 325 -1.72 -17.60 7.12
CA ILE A 325 -0.60 -16.69 7.26
C ILE A 325 0.67 -17.53 7.38
N GLU A 326 1.69 -17.19 6.59
CA GLU A 326 3.02 -17.76 6.66
C GLU A 326 4.04 -16.67 7.02
N GLY A 327 5.07 -17.03 7.77
CA GLY A 327 6.06 -16.06 8.26
C GLY A 327 5.58 -15.36 9.53
N GLY A 328 5.82 -14.06 9.63
CA GLY A 328 5.56 -13.28 10.84
C GLY A 328 6.76 -13.27 11.80
N SER A 329 7.27 -12.08 12.11
CA SER A 329 8.36 -11.87 13.06
C SER A 329 8.39 -10.42 13.55
N GLU A 330 9.34 -10.08 14.41
CA GLU A 330 9.62 -8.69 14.80
C GLU A 330 9.98 -7.77 13.64
N ASN A 331 10.40 -8.33 12.50
CA ASN A 331 10.75 -7.58 11.29
C ASN A 331 9.66 -7.68 10.21
N SER A 332 8.58 -8.43 10.43
CA SER A 332 7.47 -8.55 9.49
C SER A 332 6.18 -8.91 10.20
N PHE A 333 5.29 -7.94 10.39
CA PHE A 333 4.02 -8.13 11.07
C PHE A 333 2.95 -7.16 10.56
N VAL A 334 1.71 -7.40 10.97
CA VAL A 334 0.59 -6.48 10.73
C VAL A 334 0.55 -5.47 11.86
N LEU A 335 0.84 -4.19 11.57
CA LEU A 335 0.71 -3.10 12.53
C LEU A 335 -0.77 -2.71 12.61
N ALA A 336 -1.42 -3.23 13.66
CA ALA A 336 -2.87 -3.14 13.88
C ALA A 336 -3.19 -2.13 14.99
N GLN A 337 -3.11 -0.85 14.65
CA GLN A 337 -3.48 0.28 15.51
C GLN A 337 -4.51 1.16 14.79
N GLY A 338 -5.41 1.79 15.55
CA GLY A 338 -6.56 2.52 15.02
C GLY A 338 -7.83 1.68 15.12
N GLU A 339 -8.79 1.92 14.23
CA GLU A 339 -10.07 1.19 14.26
C GLU A 339 -10.04 -0.15 13.49
N GLY A 340 -9.02 -0.38 12.67
CA GLY A 340 -8.86 -1.56 11.82
C GLY A 340 -8.28 -2.77 12.56
N SER A 341 -8.57 -3.98 12.07
CA SER A 341 -8.11 -5.23 12.68
C SER A 341 -7.55 -6.23 11.68
N LEU A 342 -6.64 -7.10 12.14
CA LEU A 342 -6.36 -8.35 11.44
C LEU A 342 -7.48 -9.34 11.79
N ILE A 343 -8.18 -9.83 10.77
CA ILE A 343 -9.32 -10.73 10.91
C ILE A 343 -8.94 -12.11 10.37
N ILE A 344 -9.12 -13.15 11.18
CA ILE A 344 -8.88 -14.54 10.76
C ILE A 344 -10.10 -15.39 11.15
N SER A 345 -10.54 -16.26 10.25
CA SER A 345 -11.57 -17.25 10.55
C SER A 345 -10.99 -18.42 11.35
N LEU A 346 -11.63 -18.76 12.47
CA LEU A 346 -11.33 -19.93 13.29
C LEU A 346 -12.45 -20.95 13.15
N GLU A 347 -12.08 -22.21 12.95
CA GLU A 347 -13.01 -23.33 12.96
C GLU A 347 -13.09 -23.93 14.37
N ALA A 348 -14.29 -24.22 14.86
CA ALA A 348 -14.48 -24.83 16.17
C ALA A 348 -13.87 -26.23 16.22
N GLY A 349 -12.96 -26.45 17.18
CA GLY A 349 -12.13 -27.66 17.27
C GLY A 349 -11.05 -27.77 16.19
N GLY A 350 -10.76 -26.67 15.49
CA GLY A 350 -9.74 -26.57 14.44
C GLY A 350 -8.31 -26.40 14.98
N GLU A 351 -7.37 -26.16 14.07
CA GLU A 351 -5.99 -25.85 14.42
C GLU A 351 -5.86 -24.43 14.99
N SER A 352 -4.82 -24.19 15.80
CA SER A 352 -4.50 -22.86 16.30
C SER A 352 -4.13 -21.89 15.17
N ALA A 353 -4.64 -20.66 15.24
CA ALA A 353 -4.26 -19.58 14.33
C ALA A 353 -3.32 -18.59 15.02
N THR A 354 -2.23 -18.24 14.35
CA THR A 354 -1.33 -17.17 14.78
C THR A 354 -1.76 -15.85 14.17
N PHE A 355 -1.90 -14.83 15.01
CA PHE A 355 -2.07 -13.44 14.61
C PHE A 355 -0.73 -12.74 14.76
N PRO A 356 0.04 -12.55 13.67
CA PRO A 356 1.30 -11.81 13.70
C PRO A 356 1.02 -10.31 13.70
N VAL A 357 0.52 -9.81 14.83
CA VAL A 357 0.17 -8.40 15.04
C VAL A 357 1.20 -7.68 15.89
N GLY A 358 1.27 -6.36 15.73
CA GLY A 358 2.14 -5.51 16.52
C GLY A 358 1.68 -4.06 16.56
N THR A 359 2.42 -3.27 17.32
CA THR A 359 2.29 -1.84 17.49
C THR A 359 3.55 -1.14 16.97
N ASP A 360 3.58 0.19 17.03
CA ASP A 360 4.80 0.97 16.85
C ASP A 360 5.88 0.68 17.91
N GLU A 361 5.50 0.11 19.06
CA GLU A 361 6.42 -0.31 20.12
C GLU A 361 6.99 -1.73 19.92
N GLY A 362 6.42 -2.53 19.01
CA GLY A 362 6.98 -3.84 18.65
C GLY A 362 5.95 -4.91 18.26
N TYR A 363 6.44 -6.14 18.16
CA TYR A 363 5.66 -7.31 17.77
C TYR A 363 5.03 -8.01 18.99
N PHE A 364 3.72 -8.24 18.95
CA PHE A 364 2.92 -8.76 20.07
C PHE A 364 1.96 -9.85 19.58
N PRO A 365 2.48 -10.96 19.02
CA PRO A 365 1.61 -11.96 18.43
C PRO A 365 0.77 -12.65 19.49
N CYS A 366 -0.41 -13.09 19.08
CA CYS A 366 -1.25 -13.98 19.86
C CYS A 366 -1.64 -15.20 19.03
N ILE A 367 -1.74 -16.34 19.70
CA ILE A 367 -2.20 -17.59 19.11
C ILE A 367 -3.53 -17.91 19.75
N LEU A 368 -4.55 -18.13 18.92
CA LEU A 368 -5.92 -18.41 19.36
C LEU A 368 -6.37 -19.78 18.83
N THR A 369 -7.09 -20.52 19.66
CA THR A 369 -7.74 -21.78 19.27
C THR A 369 -9.19 -21.74 19.69
N GLU A 370 -10.10 -21.99 18.75
CA GLU A 370 -11.53 -22.13 19.03
C GLU A 370 -11.83 -23.58 19.42
N ASN A 371 -12.34 -23.80 20.64
CA ASN A 371 -12.56 -25.12 21.20
C ASN A 371 -13.74 -25.85 20.53
N GLU A 372 -13.73 -27.18 20.59
CA GLU A 372 -14.82 -28.00 20.06
C GLU A 372 -16.14 -27.71 20.79
N GLY A 373 -17.21 -27.40 20.04
CA GLY A 373 -18.54 -27.14 20.59
C GLY A 373 -18.95 -25.67 20.62
N ALA A 374 -18.07 -24.76 20.19
CA ALA A 374 -18.35 -23.38 19.85
C ALA A 374 -18.78 -23.21 18.38
N ASP A 375 -19.00 -21.97 17.94
CA ASP A 375 -19.29 -21.62 16.55
C ASP A 375 -18.00 -21.41 15.74
N ASN A 376 -18.03 -21.66 14.42
CA ASN A 376 -17.00 -21.15 13.53
C ASN A 376 -17.13 -19.63 13.46
N VAL A 377 -16.04 -18.90 13.68
CA VAL A 377 -16.09 -17.47 13.95
C VAL A 377 -14.92 -16.74 13.32
N GLU A 378 -15.15 -15.53 12.81
CA GLU A 378 -14.05 -14.63 12.45
C GLU A 378 -13.69 -13.78 13.66
N ILE A 379 -12.41 -13.87 14.06
CA ILE A 379 -11.86 -13.11 15.16
C ILE A 379 -11.04 -11.95 14.62
N ALA A 380 -11.36 -10.75 15.08
CA ALA A 380 -10.68 -9.50 14.80
C ALA A 380 -9.73 -9.16 15.95
N VAL A 381 -8.45 -8.94 15.64
CA VAL A 381 -7.42 -8.52 16.60
C VAL A 381 -6.86 -7.16 16.22
N ASN A 382 -6.91 -6.23 17.17
CA ASN A 382 -6.29 -4.90 17.15
C ASN A 382 -5.51 -4.68 18.46
N LEU A 383 -4.49 -3.82 18.43
CA LEU A 383 -3.63 -3.57 19.58
C LEU A 383 -3.53 -2.09 19.94
N ALA A 384 -3.23 -1.80 21.20
CA ALA A 384 -2.72 -0.51 21.63
C ALA A 384 -1.54 -0.66 22.60
N PRO A 385 -0.51 0.21 22.52
CA PRO A 385 0.64 0.14 23.42
C PRO A 385 0.29 0.59 24.85
N GLN A 386 -0.85 1.28 25.04
CA GLN A 386 -1.36 1.62 26.37
C GLN A 386 -2.34 0.58 26.88
N VAL A 387 -2.40 0.47 28.20
CA VAL A 387 -3.39 -0.31 28.96
C VAL A 387 -4.18 0.66 29.81
N TYR A 388 -5.47 0.78 29.52
CA TYR A 388 -6.33 1.72 30.22
C TYR A 388 -7.14 1.09 31.35
N ALA A 389 -7.43 1.88 32.39
CA ALA A 389 -8.17 1.43 33.58
C ALA A 389 -9.58 0.91 33.28
N GLU A 390 -10.24 1.47 32.27
CA GLU A 390 -11.60 1.11 31.84
C GLU A 390 -11.59 0.31 30.52
N GLY A 391 -10.50 -0.43 30.26
CA GLY A 391 -10.33 -1.26 29.05
C GLY A 391 -9.84 -0.44 27.85
N GLU A 392 -10.69 0.48 27.37
CA GLU A 392 -10.42 1.33 26.20
C GLU A 392 -10.17 2.80 26.57
N SER A 393 -10.41 3.17 27.84
CA SER A 393 -10.33 4.56 28.29
C SER A 393 -10.02 4.69 29.78
N GLY A 394 -9.86 5.92 30.26
CA GLY A 394 -9.55 6.20 31.66
C GLY A 394 -8.04 6.42 31.89
N ALA A 395 -7.58 6.13 33.10
CA ALA A 395 -6.16 6.31 33.44
C ALA A 395 -5.29 5.28 32.72
N ASP A 396 -4.17 5.73 32.17
CA ASP A 396 -3.15 4.86 31.59
C ASP A 396 -2.37 4.14 32.70
N LEU A 397 -2.56 2.82 32.77
CA LEU A 397 -1.97 1.96 33.78
C LEU A 397 -0.52 1.59 33.45
N THR A 398 -0.08 1.69 32.19
CA THR A 398 1.32 1.41 31.81
C THR A 398 2.30 2.37 32.49
N ALA A 399 1.84 3.55 32.88
CA ALA A 399 2.64 4.54 33.58
C ALA A 399 2.85 4.24 35.07
N THR A 400 2.05 3.34 35.68
CA THR A 400 2.04 3.16 37.14
C THR A 400 1.96 1.72 37.63
N GLU A 401 1.51 0.78 36.80
CA GLU A 401 1.27 -0.61 37.19
C GLU A 401 2.30 -1.57 36.57
N SER A 402 2.54 -2.67 37.27
CA SER A 402 3.48 -3.73 36.94
C SER A 402 2.87 -4.68 35.91
N LEU A 403 2.98 -4.38 34.61
CA LEU A 403 2.29 -5.12 33.53
C LEU A 403 3.11 -5.14 32.23
N VAL A 404 2.61 -5.84 31.21
CA VAL A 404 3.12 -5.71 29.83
C VAL A 404 2.41 -4.54 29.14
N ALA A 405 3.16 -3.61 28.57
CA ALA A 405 2.65 -2.41 27.90
C ALA A 405 2.04 -2.71 26.52
N ASN A 406 0.94 -3.46 26.52
CA ASN A 406 0.12 -3.74 25.35
C ASN A 406 -1.28 -4.21 25.78
N THR A 407 -2.30 -3.73 25.05
CA THR A 407 -3.67 -4.24 25.12
C THR A 407 -3.99 -4.98 23.83
N TRP A 408 -4.55 -6.19 23.96
CA TRP A 408 -5.13 -6.94 22.84
C TRP A 408 -6.63 -6.72 22.83
N PHE A 409 -7.13 -6.01 21.83
CA PHE A 409 -8.56 -5.89 21.53
C PHE A 409 -8.95 -7.07 20.65
N ILE A 410 -9.57 -8.07 21.25
CA ILE A 410 -10.03 -9.27 20.54
C ILE A 410 -11.55 -9.21 20.50
N ASN A 411 -12.12 -9.25 19.30
CA ASN A 411 -13.57 -9.20 19.08
C ASN A 411 -13.98 -10.23 18.03
N SER A 412 -15.27 -10.60 18.01
CA SER A 412 -15.85 -11.38 16.93
C SER A 412 -16.54 -10.44 15.94
N THR A 413 -16.48 -10.74 14.65
CA THR A 413 -17.28 -10.03 13.63
C THR A 413 -18.77 -10.36 13.73
N ASP A 414 -19.14 -11.48 14.36
CA ASP A 414 -20.52 -11.83 14.72
C ASP A 414 -20.73 -11.69 16.23
N ALA A 415 -21.41 -10.61 16.61
CA ALA A 415 -21.75 -10.32 18.01
C ALA A 415 -22.60 -11.39 18.72
N ASN A 416 -23.13 -12.39 18.00
CA ASN A 416 -23.91 -13.48 18.57
C ASN A 416 -23.20 -14.83 18.55
N ALA A 417 -21.97 -14.90 18.01
CA ALA A 417 -21.21 -16.13 17.97
C ALA A 417 -20.95 -16.64 19.39
N GLN A 418 -21.21 -17.92 19.62
CA GLN A 418 -20.76 -18.59 20.83
C GLN A 418 -19.27 -18.91 20.66
N VAL A 419 -18.43 -18.22 21.43
CA VAL A 419 -16.98 -18.44 21.47
C VAL A 419 -16.58 -19.26 22.69
N ASP A 420 -15.53 -20.05 22.54
CA ASP A 420 -14.80 -20.74 23.59
C ASP A 420 -13.33 -20.83 23.16
N LEU A 421 -12.55 -19.83 23.55
CA LEU A 421 -11.20 -19.62 23.04
C LEU A 421 -10.13 -19.95 24.05
N ASP A 422 -9.07 -20.61 23.58
CA ASP A 422 -7.80 -20.71 24.28
C ASP A 422 -6.82 -19.68 23.70
N PHE A 423 -6.19 -18.91 24.58
CA PHE A 423 -5.26 -17.86 24.22
C PHE A 423 -3.84 -18.21 24.63
N GLU A 424 -2.89 -17.86 23.76
CA GLU A 424 -1.48 -17.69 24.08
C GLU A 424 -1.02 -16.31 23.62
N PHE A 425 -0.60 -15.47 24.56
CA PHE A 425 -0.09 -14.13 24.25
C PHE A 425 1.42 -14.13 24.38
N MET A 426 2.10 -13.47 23.44
CA MET A 426 3.55 -13.38 23.42
C MET A 426 4.02 -11.92 23.41
N TRP A 427 5.12 -11.65 24.10
CA TRP A 427 5.75 -10.32 24.16
C TRP A 427 7.27 -10.45 24.32
N HIS A 428 8.01 -9.40 23.96
CA HIS A 428 9.43 -9.28 24.31
C HIS A 428 9.59 -8.58 25.68
N SER A 429 10.65 -8.93 26.42
CA SER A 429 10.89 -8.37 27.77
C SER A 429 10.99 -6.84 27.84
N ASP A 430 11.26 -6.18 26.72
CA ASP A 430 11.31 -4.70 26.67
C ASP A 430 9.93 -4.04 26.88
N ALA A 431 8.85 -4.79 26.70
CA ALA A 431 7.48 -4.34 26.97
C ALA A 431 7.08 -4.47 28.45
N GLU A 432 7.93 -5.06 29.30
CA GLU A 432 7.67 -5.24 30.73
C GLU A 432 7.92 -3.93 31.49
N VAL A 433 6.88 -3.35 32.08
CA VAL A 433 6.96 -2.04 32.74
C VAL A 433 6.81 -2.13 34.26
N ASN A 434 7.34 -1.12 34.96
CA ASN A 434 7.19 -0.89 36.40
C ASN A 434 7.54 -2.07 37.32
N GLY A 435 8.47 -2.92 36.89
CA GLY A 435 8.95 -4.06 37.68
C GLY A 435 8.12 -5.33 37.52
N PHE A 436 7.41 -5.45 36.39
CA PHE A 436 6.67 -6.65 36.00
C PHE A 436 7.48 -7.93 36.21
N SER A 437 6.80 -8.94 36.74
CA SER A 437 7.37 -10.26 37.02
C SER A 437 6.75 -11.32 36.11
N SER A 438 7.45 -11.69 35.04
CA SER A 438 7.09 -12.83 34.17
C SER A 438 7.06 -14.18 34.89
N ASP A 439 7.66 -14.32 36.08
CA ASP A 439 7.55 -15.52 36.93
C ASP A 439 6.16 -15.72 37.55
N ASN A 440 5.34 -14.66 37.63
CA ASN A 440 4.04 -14.67 38.29
C ASN A 440 3.04 -13.78 37.53
N CYS A 441 2.77 -14.13 36.28
CA CYS A 441 1.91 -13.38 35.38
C CYS A 441 0.68 -14.18 34.91
N TYR A 442 -0.28 -13.49 34.31
CA TYR A 442 -1.49 -14.07 33.75
C TYR A 442 -2.13 -13.12 32.71
N ILE A 443 -2.94 -13.68 31.81
CA ILE A 443 -3.82 -12.89 30.94
C ILE A 443 -5.01 -12.40 31.76
N SER A 444 -5.18 -11.10 31.84
CA SER A 444 -6.30 -10.41 32.50
C SER A 444 -7.32 -9.95 31.45
N HIS A 445 -8.59 -10.06 31.79
CA HIS A 445 -9.74 -9.84 30.94
C HIS A 445 -10.60 -8.71 31.50
N TYR A 446 -10.96 -7.70 30.69
CA TYR A 446 -11.76 -6.58 31.16
C TYR A 446 -13.27 -6.89 31.15
N ILE A 447 -13.77 -7.38 32.28
CA ILE A 447 -15.18 -7.79 32.44
C ILE A 447 -15.84 -7.10 33.62
N ASN A 448 -17.14 -6.81 33.47
CA ASN A 448 -17.96 -6.17 34.50
C ASN A 448 -17.39 -4.83 35.01
N GLY A 449 -16.70 -4.07 34.15
CA GLY A 449 -16.12 -2.77 34.49
C GLY A 449 -14.78 -2.85 35.23
N SER A 450 -14.10 -3.99 35.20
CA SER A 450 -12.81 -4.17 35.87
C SER A 450 -11.95 -5.22 35.17
N TRP A 451 -10.63 -5.05 35.28
CA TRP A 451 -9.67 -6.08 34.92
C TRP A 451 -9.74 -7.25 35.91
N ASP A 452 -10.02 -8.45 35.43
CA ASP A 452 -10.11 -9.62 36.29
C ASP A 452 -8.72 -10.11 36.76
N VAL A 453 -8.73 -10.91 37.84
CA VAL A 453 -7.54 -11.48 38.45
C VAL A 453 -7.72 -12.99 38.49
N VAL A 454 -6.77 -13.71 37.91
CA VAL A 454 -6.74 -15.18 37.91
C VAL A 454 -5.46 -15.68 38.56
N ALA A 455 -5.30 -16.99 38.64
CA ALA A 455 -4.08 -17.58 39.18
C ALA A 455 -2.88 -17.26 38.28
N ALA A 456 -1.85 -16.65 38.85
CA ALA A 456 -0.59 -16.41 38.17
C ALA A 456 0.17 -17.71 37.87
N ALA A 457 0.90 -17.70 36.76
CA ALA A 457 1.83 -18.74 36.36
C ALA A 457 3.14 -18.10 35.87
N GLN A 458 4.16 -18.94 35.68
CA GLN A 458 5.42 -18.52 35.09
C GLN A 458 5.25 -18.50 33.56
N ALA A 459 5.67 -17.40 32.92
CA ALA A 459 5.73 -17.31 31.47
C ALA A 459 6.73 -18.33 30.89
N SER A 460 6.39 -18.90 29.75
CA SER A 460 7.29 -19.73 28.96
C SER A 460 8.29 -18.85 28.23
N VAL A 461 9.51 -19.36 28.03
CA VAL A 461 10.54 -18.69 27.21
C VAL A 461 10.52 -19.29 25.82
N GLU A 462 10.23 -18.43 24.85
CA GLU A 462 10.11 -18.77 23.44
C GLU A 462 11.38 -18.38 22.67
N ALA A 463 11.39 -18.66 21.37
CA ALA A 463 12.51 -18.28 20.50
C ALA A 463 12.74 -16.76 20.48
N ASN A 464 13.98 -16.35 20.19
CA ASN A 464 14.35 -14.94 20.01
C ASN A 464 14.06 -14.02 21.21
N GLY A 465 13.95 -14.56 22.42
CA GLY A 465 13.75 -13.77 23.64
C GLY A 465 12.30 -13.39 23.92
N TYR A 466 11.34 -13.95 23.18
CA TYR A 466 9.93 -13.79 23.48
C TYR A 466 9.54 -14.62 24.71
N LEU A 467 8.55 -14.11 25.44
CA LEU A 467 7.87 -14.78 26.53
C LEU A 467 6.44 -15.06 26.13
N SER A 468 5.85 -16.16 26.61
CA SER A 468 4.44 -16.45 26.39
C SER A 468 3.70 -16.86 27.67
N ILE A 469 2.40 -16.57 27.71
CA ILE A 469 1.49 -17.00 28.78
C ILE A 469 0.16 -17.43 28.15
N THR A 470 -0.46 -18.45 28.73
CA THR A 470 -1.72 -19.00 28.21
C THR A 470 -2.90 -18.76 29.16
N ARG A 471 -4.11 -18.71 28.58
CA ARG A 471 -5.36 -18.72 29.32
C ARG A 471 -6.44 -19.42 28.49
N GLU A 472 -7.05 -20.44 29.08
CA GLU A 472 -7.99 -21.33 28.39
C GLU A 472 -9.46 -21.00 28.74
N ASN A 473 -10.38 -21.49 27.90
CA ASN A 473 -11.83 -21.47 28.09
C ASN A 473 -12.44 -20.06 28.20
N ILE A 474 -12.03 -19.14 27.32
CA ILE A 474 -12.54 -17.77 27.25
C ILE A 474 -13.84 -17.73 26.44
N THR A 475 -14.95 -17.51 27.13
CA THR A 475 -16.31 -17.53 26.54
C THR A 475 -16.93 -16.15 26.33
N SER A 476 -16.13 -15.09 26.50
CA SER A 476 -16.51 -13.71 26.20
C SER A 476 -15.28 -12.90 25.81
N LEU A 477 -15.48 -11.93 24.94
CA LEU A 477 -14.43 -11.10 24.34
C LEU A 477 -14.50 -9.68 24.90
N SER A 478 -13.33 -9.08 25.11
CA SER A 478 -13.17 -7.68 25.50
C SER A 478 -11.68 -7.29 25.32
N PRO A 479 -11.23 -6.12 25.78
CA PRO A 479 -9.80 -5.88 25.91
C PRO A 479 -9.14 -6.90 26.86
N PHE A 480 -7.96 -7.38 26.47
CA PHE A 480 -7.11 -8.25 27.27
C PHE A 480 -5.74 -7.61 27.51
N ARG A 481 -5.11 -7.92 28.65
CA ARG A 481 -3.74 -7.48 28.99
C ARG A 481 -2.98 -8.60 29.68
N VAL A 482 -1.65 -8.50 29.76
CA VAL A 482 -0.84 -9.37 30.62
C VAL A 482 -0.44 -8.61 31.88
N ALA A 483 -0.82 -9.15 33.04
CA ALA A 483 -0.60 -8.56 34.36
C ALA A 483 0.12 -9.55 35.29
N ASP A 484 0.67 -9.06 36.40
CA ASP A 484 1.31 -9.88 37.43
C ASP A 484 0.62 -9.73 38.80
N ASN A 485 1.08 -10.50 39.79
CA ASN A 485 0.56 -10.43 41.16
C ASN A 485 0.81 -9.08 41.88
N MET A 486 1.71 -8.24 41.35
CA MET A 486 2.06 -6.93 41.89
C MET A 486 1.25 -5.80 41.24
N THR A 487 0.54 -6.09 40.15
CA THR A 487 -0.44 -5.22 39.53
C THR A 487 -1.51 -4.94 40.58
N ALA A 488 -1.56 -3.69 41.04
CA ALA A 488 -2.54 -3.29 42.04
C ALA A 488 -3.93 -3.53 41.44
N PRO A 489 -4.82 -4.31 42.08
CA PRO A 489 -6.21 -4.28 41.67
C PRO A 489 -6.69 -2.85 41.92
N THR A 490 -7.20 -2.19 40.89
CA THR A 490 -7.87 -0.89 41.00
C THR A 490 -9.15 -1.08 41.81
N PHE A 491 -9.02 -1.09 43.14
CA PHE A 491 -10.16 -1.01 44.04
C PHE A 491 -10.59 0.44 44.15
N GLU A 492 -11.52 0.88 43.30
CA GLU A 492 -12.34 2.05 43.62
C GLU A 492 -13.29 1.68 44.76
N PHE A 493 -12.92 1.99 46.00
CA PHE A 493 -13.92 2.08 47.06
C PHE A 493 -14.68 3.39 46.87
N SER A 494 -15.99 3.30 46.62
CA SER A 494 -16.86 4.44 46.84
C SER A 494 -16.72 4.88 48.31
N ALA A 495 -16.38 6.14 48.56
CA ALA A 495 -16.18 6.69 49.90
C ALA A 495 -17.39 6.48 50.85
N SER A 496 -18.55 6.09 50.32
CA SER A 496 -19.78 5.74 51.04
C SER A 496 -19.79 4.36 51.72
N GLU A 497 -18.86 3.47 51.40
CA GLU A 497 -18.82 2.11 51.96
C GLU A 497 -17.85 1.97 53.14
N PHE A 498 -16.98 2.96 53.36
CA PHE A 498 -16.04 2.97 54.48
C PHE A 498 -16.58 3.79 55.64
N HIS A 499 -16.97 3.11 56.72
CA HIS A 499 -17.64 3.75 57.85
C HIS A 499 -16.65 3.85 59.01
N TYR A 500 -16.45 5.07 59.50
CA TYR A 500 -15.59 5.33 60.65
C TYR A 500 -16.23 6.34 61.58
N TYR A 501 -16.25 6.02 62.88
CA TYR A 501 -16.93 6.85 63.87
C TYR A 501 -16.33 6.69 65.27
N PRO A 502 -16.48 7.72 66.13
CA PRO A 502 -16.95 9.05 65.78
C PRO A 502 -15.92 9.83 64.95
N ASN A 503 -16.37 10.69 64.04
CA ASN A 503 -15.52 11.71 63.42
C ASN A 503 -16.23 13.06 63.54
N PRO A 504 -15.74 14.01 64.37
CA PRO A 504 -14.46 14.01 65.09
C PRO A 504 -14.37 13.02 66.27
N ALA A 505 -13.18 12.46 66.53
CA ALA A 505 -12.86 11.58 67.66
C ALA A 505 -11.80 12.18 68.60
N LYS A 506 -11.74 11.68 69.84
CA LYS A 506 -10.76 12.08 70.85
C LYS A 506 -9.98 10.90 71.44
N ASP A 507 -10.69 9.87 71.88
CA ASP A 507 -10.07 8.75 72.60
C ASP A 507 -9.90 7.53 71.71
N TYR A 508 -10.89 7.25 70.85
CA TYR A 508 -10.86 6.13 69.91
C TYR A 508 -11.58 6.44 68.61
N LEU A 509 -11.23 5.70 67.56
CA LEU A 509 -11.93 5.66 66.28
C LEU A 509 -12.30 4.21 65.96
N ILE A 510 -13.57 3.94 65.68
CA ILE A 510 -14.01 2.63 65.18
C ILE A 510 -13.93 2.67 63.65
N VAL A 511 -13.36 1.63 63.07
CA VAL A 511 -13.26 1.42 61.62
C VAL A 511 -14.04 0.17 61.25
N GLU A 512 -15.12 0.35 60.49
CA GLU A 512 -15.89 -0.74 59.89
C GLU A 512 -15.39 -0.97 58.46
N LEU A 513 -15.01 -2.20 58.16
CA LEU A 513 -14.46 -2.56 56.86
C LEU A 513 -15.59 -3.07 55.94
N PRO A 514 -15.59 -2.71 54.65
CA PRO A 514 -16.46 -3.35 53.65
C PRO A 514 -16.36 -4.88 53.69
N GLN A 515 -17.45 -5.56 53.33
CA GLN A 515 -17.46 -7.03 53.27
C GLN A 515 -16.40 -7.55 52.28
N GLY A 516 -15.66 -8.59 52.67
CA GLY A 516 -14.62 -9.23 51.82
C GLY A 516 -13.18 -8.80 52.10
N LEU A 517 -12.95 -7.85 53.01
CA LEU A 517 -11.61 -7.42 53.41
C LEU A 517 -11.09 -8.23 54.62
N GLU A 518 -10.25 -9.24 54.37
CA GLU A 518 -9.55 -9.94 55.46
C GLU A 518 -8.17 -9.28 55.75
N SER A 519 -7.99 -8.92 57.04
CA SER A 519 -6.77 -8.40 57.70
C SER A 519 -5.93 -7.39 56.90
N LYS A 520 -6.14 -6.09 57.15
CA LYS A 520 -5.34 -4.99 56.59
C LYS A 520 -4.48 -4.32 57.67
N VAL A 521 -3.34 -3.75 57.29
CA VAL A 521 -2.59 -2.84 58.17
C VAL A 521 -3.11 -1.42 57.93
N GLY A 522 -3.66 -0.79 58.98
CA GLY A 522 -4.09 0.61 58.97
C GLY A 522 -3.01 1.52 59.53
N GLN A 523 -2.64 2.56 58.78
CA GLN A 523 -1.65 3.55 59.19
C GLN A 523 -2.27 4.94 59.26
N ILE A 524 -2.12 5.62 60.41
CA ILE A 524 -2.58 6.99 60.59
C ILE A 524 -1.42 7.94 60.30
N PHE A 525 -1.63 8.90 59.42
CA PHE A 525 -0.68 9.96 59.08
C PHE A 525 -1.22 11.33 59.51
N SER A 526 -0.34 12.21 59.97
CA SER A 526 -0.67 13.63 60.10
C SER A 526 -0.95 14.26 58.71
N ALA A 527 -1.63 15.40 58.68
CA ALA A 527 -1.84 16.17 57.44
C ALA A 527 -0.55 16.49 56.64
N ASN A 528 0.63 16.45 57.29
CA ASN A 528 1.92 16.67 56.65
C ASN A 528 2.63 15.36 56.22
N GLY A 529 1.92 14.22 56.22
CA GLY A 529 2.44 12.93 55.76
C GLY A 529 3.35 12.18 56.76
N LYS A 530 3.49 12.67 58.00
CA LYS A 530 4.23 11.93 59.05
C LYS A 530 3.38 10.79 59.62
N LEU A 531 3.91 9.57 59.68
CA LEU A 531 3.29 8.41 60.32
C LEU A 531 3.13 8.64 61.83
N MET A 532 1.91 8.43 62.33
CA MET A 532 1.50 8.66 63.72
C MET A 532 1.17 7.35 64.45
N GLY A 533 0.75 6.31 63.74
CA GLY A 533 0.43 5.01 64.32
C GLY A 533 0.16 3.96 63.24
N SER A 534 0.35 2.68 63.60
CA SER A 534 0.09 1.53 62.74
C SER A 534 -0.70 0.49 63.54
N TYR A 535 -1.73 -0.07 62.93
CA TYR A 535 -2.72 -0.93 63.59
C TYR A 535 -3.07 -2.11 62.69
N SER A 536 -3.26 -3.29 63.28
CA SER A 536 -3.86 -4.42 62.56
C SER A 536 -5.38 -4.26 62.60
N LEU A 537 -6.00 -4.19 61.42
CA LEU A 537 -7.43 -3.95 61.26
C LEU A 537 -8.16 -5.24 60.91
N LYS A 538 -9.24 -5.49 61.66
CA LYS A 538 -10.34 -6.40 61.35
C LYS A 538 -11.63 -5.60 61.23
N ASP A 539 -12.71 -6.22 60.77
CA ASP A 539 -14.01 -5.54 60.80
C ASP A 539 -14.36 -5.07 62.22
N ASN A 540 -14.93 -3.87 62.31
CA ASN A 540 -15.31 -3.18 63.54
C ASN A 540 -14.15 -2.99 64.56
N THR A 541 -12.95 -2.66 64.06
CA THR A 541 -11.77 -2.46 64.93
C THR A 541 -11.79 -1.10 65.60
N GLN A 542 -11.57 -1.09 66.91
CA GLN A 542 -11.37 0.14 67.70
C GLN A 542 -9.89 0.53 67.75
N LEU A 543 -9.57 1.70 67.21
CA LEU A 543 -8.25 2.32 67.23
C LEU A 543 -8.11 3.28 68.41
N ASP A 544 -7.11 3.09 69.26
CA ASP A 544 -6.76 4.09 70.29
C ASP A 544 -6.00 5.25 69.63
N ILE A 545 -6.61 6.44 69.71
CA ILE A 545 -6.06 7.69 69.17
C ILE A 545 -5.88 8.77 70.24
N SER A 546 -5.99 8.40 71.52
CA SER A 546 -5.92 9.34 72.66
C SER A 546 -4.62 10.15 72.73
N ASN A 547 -3.55 9.64 72.12
CA ASN A 547 -2.23 10.28 72.06
C ASN A 547 -2.05 11.21 70.85
N LEU A 548 -3.03 11.30 69.95
CA LEU A 548 -2.96 12.20 68.79
C LEU A 548 -3.35 13.63 69.18
N PRO A 549 -2.54 14.65 68.83
CA PRO A 549 -2.94 16.04 68.95
C PRO A 549 -4.24 16.37 68.18
N ALA A 550 -4.89 17.48 68.51
CA ALA A 550 -6.01 17.94 67.70
C ALA A 550 -5.52 18.33 66.29
N GLY A 551 -6.15 17.78 65.25
CA GLY A 551 -5.78 18.04 63.86
C GLY A 551 -6.48 17.13 62.85
N HIS A 552 -6.14 17.30 61.58
CA HIS A 552 -6.57 16.42 60.50
C HIS A 552 -5.55 15.31 60.29
N TYR A 553 -6.06 14.10 60.07
CA TYR A 553 -5.27 12.90 59.88
C TYR A 553 -5.79 12.14 58.67
N ILE A 554 -4.89 11.41 58.01
CA ILE A 554 -5.18 10.54 56.88
C ILE A 554 -5.01 9.11 57.37
N LEU A 555 -6.06 8.30 57.27
CA LEU A 555 -5.96 6.86 57.49
C LEU A 555 -5.67 6.20 56.13
N LYS A 556 -4.51 5.55 56.02
CA LYS A 556 -4.11 4.77 54.86
C LYS A 556 -4.25 3.28 55.18
N LEU A 557 -4.83 2.52 54.27
CA LEU A 557 -4.98 1.08 54.38
C LEU A 557 -4.00 0.38 53.44
N HIS A 558 -3.38 -0.69 53.91
CA HIS A 558 -2.51 -1.55 53.12
C HIS A 558 -3.02 -2.99 53.16
N GLN A 559 -3.02 -3.65 52.00
CA GLN A 559 -3.06 -5.11 51.95
C GLN A 559 -1.74 -5.63 52.49
N ALA A 560 -1.83 -6.54 53.47
CA ALA A 560 -0.70 -7.32 53.93
C ALA A 560 -0.51 -8.53 53.02
#